data_AF-A0A9X2ZNN5-F1
#
_entry.id   AF-A0A9X2ZNN5-F1
#
_cell.length_a   1.000
_cell.length_b   1.000
_cell.length_c   1.000
_cell.angle_alpha   90.00
_cell.angle_beta   90.00
_cell.angle_gamma   90.00
#
_symmetry.space_group_name_H-M   'P 1'
#
loop_
_entity.id
_entity.type
_entity.pdbx_description
1 polymer ?
#
loop_
_entity_poly.entity_id
_entity_poly.type
_entity_poly.pdbx_seq_one_letter_code
_entity_poly.pdbx_strand_id
1 'polypeptide(L)'
;MKIYSVEPEGNQMADLEPARYFNLAIQQIQEAEEWLRTSEEACQALLVHLDVFVYLSKKYPEMANRRVAKLNRSQIKGTFYDWFERCGKKIPAKFRDGIKESADALFYELEKI
;
A
#
# COMPACT_ATOMS: atom_id res chain seq x y z
N MET A 1 20.22 23.36 10.20
CA MET A 1 20.28 22.02 9.58
C MET A 1 21.56 21.35 10.04
N LYS A 2 21.49 20.14 10.59
CA LYS A 2 22.66 19.41 11.10
C LYS A 2 22.87 18.13 10.30
N ILE A 3 24.13 17.87 9.99
CA ILE A 3 24.63 16.61 9.45
C ILE A 3 25.50 16.00 10.54
N TYR A 4 25.22 14.75 10.92
CA TYR A 4 25.90 14.03 12.00
C TYR A 4 26.38 12.63 11.58
N SER A 5 26.14 12.20 10.33
CA SER A 5 26.75 11.00 9.74
C SER A 5 27.12 11.26 8.27
N VAL A 6 28.01 10.41 7.74
CA VAL A 6 28.29 10.31 6.30
C VAL A 6 27.14 9.67 5.53
N GLU A 7 26.27 8.95 6.24
CA GLU A 7 25.07 8.32 5.69
C GLU A 7 23.93 9.34 5.53
N PRO A 8 23.01 9.15 4.56
CA PRO A 8 21.89 10.06 4.36
C PRO A 8 20.99 10.24 5.59
N GLU A 9 20.85 9.20 6.41
CA GLU A 9 20.09 9.18 7.68
C GLU A 9 20.76 10.02 8.80
N GLY A 10 21.97 10.49 8.52
CA GLY A 10 22.71 11.45 9.32
C GLY A 10 22.29 12.90 9.12
N ASN A 11 21.27 13.19 8.31
CA ASN A 11 20.92 14.54 7.90
C ASN A 11 19.44 14.81 8.17
N GLN A 12 19.20 15.76 9.09
CA GLN A 12 17.85 16.10 9.55
C GLN A 12 16.85 16.44 8.43
N MET A 13 17.31 16.98 7.30
CA MET A 13 16.43 17.23 6.15
C MET A 13 16.23 15.99 5.28
N ALA A 14 17.29 15.20 5.07
CA ALA A 14 17.20 13.98 4.29
C ALA A 14 16.31 12.94 4.99
N ASP A 15 16.26 12.93 6.32
CA ASP A 15 15.35 12.11 7.13
C ASP A 15 13.87 12.36 6.85
N LEU A 16 13.53 13.53 6.28
CA LEU A 16 12.15 13.88 5.94
C LEU A 16 11.78 13.51 4.50
N GLU A 17 12.75 13.26 3.62
CA GLU A 17 12.48 12.93 2.21
C GLU A 17 11.65 11.66 2.02
N PRO A 18 11.79 10.58 2.83
CA PRO A 18 10.95 9.41 2.69
C PRO A 18 9.45 9.71 2.85
N ALA A 19 9.09 10.82 3.51
CA ALA A 19 7.70 11.21 3.71
C ALA A 19 6.99 11.49 2.38
N ARG A 20 7.72 11.95 1.37
CA ARG A 20 7.19 12.20 0.02
C ARG A 20 6.77 10.91 -0.65
N TYR A 21 7.57 9.85 -0.51
CA TYR A 21 7.22 8.53 -1.05
C TYR A 21 6.00 7.95 -0.34
N PHE A 22 5.89 8.08 0.99
CA PHE A 22 4.68 7.66 1.71
C PHE A 22 3.44 8.45 1.27
N ASN A 23 3.55 9.77 1.11
CA ASN A 23 2.43 10.59 0.67
C ASN A 23 1.98 10.20 -0.76
N LEU A 24 2.93 9.96 -1.67
CA LEU A 24 2.63 9.49 -3.01
C LEU A 24 1.98 8.10 -3.00
N ALA A 25 2.52 7.16 -2.20
CA ALA A 25 1.93 5.83 -2.07
C ALA A 25 0.50 5.90 -1.53
N ILE A 26 0.22 6.73 -0.53
CA ILE A 26 -1.13 6.95 -0.01
C ILE A 26 -2.07 7.48 -1.09
N GLN A 27 -1.63 8.49 -1.85
CA GLN A 27 -2.42 9.04 -2.95
C GLN A 27 -2.75 7.97 -3.98
N GLN A 28 -1.76 7.19 -4.41
CA GLN A 28 -1.95 6.09 -5.38
C GLN A 28 -2.87 4.99 -4.85
N ILE A 29 -2.78 4.65 -3.55
CA ILE A 29 -3.70 3.70 -2.91
C ILE A 29 -5.13 4.23 -2.94
N GLN A 30 -5.34 5.51 -2.65
CA GLN A 30 -6.67 6.12 -2.65
C GLN A 30 -7.26 6.20 -4.06
N GLU A 31 -6.48 6.63 -5.04
CA GLU A 31 -6.90 6.68 -6.46
C GLU A 31 -7.24 5.28 -6.98
N ALA A 32 -6.41 4.27 -6.67
CA ALA A 32 -6.66 2.89 -7.05
C ALA A 32 -7.89 2.31 -6.33
N GLU A 33 -8.07 2.59 -5.04
CA GLU A 33 -9.25 2.17 -4.28
C GLU A 33 -10.53 2.78 -4.85
N GLU A 34 -10.54 4.08 -5.15
CA GLU A 34 -11.68 4.76 -5.74
C GLU A 34 -12.05 4.15 -7.10
N TRP A 35 -11.05 3.90 -7.96
CA TRP A 35 -11.26 3.26 -9.26
C TRP A 35 -11.82 1.83 -9.11
N LEU A 36 -11.34 1.06 -8.12
CA LEU A 36 -11.82 -0.30 -7.86
C LEU A 36 -13.28 -0.36 -7.40
N ARG A 37 -13.88 0.73 -6.91
CA ARG A 37 -15.30 0.70 -6.48
C ARG A 37 -16.26 0.40 -7.63
N THR A 38 -15.95 0.89 -8.83
CA THR A 38 -16.83 0.76 -10.01
C THR A 38 -16.22 -0.06 -11.13
N SER A 39 -14.90 -0.26 -11.13
CA SER A 39 -14.22 -0.98 -12.20
C SER A 39 -14.62 -2.46 -12.26
N GLU A 40 -14.78 -2.96 -13.49
CA GLU A 40 -14.90 -4.39 -13.77
C GLU A 40 -13.66 -4.96 -14.47
N GLU A 41 -12.57 -4.20 -14.54
CA GLU A 41 -11.35 -4.63 -15.19
C GLU A 41 -10.47 -5.44 -14.24
N ALA A 42 -9.85 -6.50 -14.75
CA ALA A 42 -8.96 -7.36 -13.98
C ALA A 42 -7.57 -6.72 -13.79
N CYS A 43 -7.50 -5.67 -12.98
CA CYS A 43 -6.27 -4.94 -12.64
C CYS A 43 -5.99 -4.97 -11.13
N GLN A 44 -4.74 -5.26 -10.76
CA GLN A 44 -4.30 -5.39 -9.37
C GLN A 44 -3.43 -4.20 -8.90
N ALA A 45 -3.58 -3.03 -9.51
CA ALA A 45 -2.76 -1.85 -9.19
C ALA A 45 -2.77 -1.51 -7.68
N LEU A 46 -3.92 -1.66 -7.01
CA LEU A 46 -4.03 -1.46 -5.56
C LEU A 46 -3.04 -2.32 -4.77
N LEU A 47 -2.89 -3.61 -5.12
CA LEU A 47 -1.97 -4.51 -4.41
C LEU A 47 -0.51 -4.07 -4.58
N VAL A 48 -0.14 -3.56 -5.76
CA VAL A 48 1.21 -3.03 -6.02
C VAL A 48 1.49 -1.81 -5.14
N HIS A 49 0.54 -0.88 -5.03
CA HIS A 49 0.72 0.32 -4.20
C HIS A 49 0.76 -0.02 -2.70
N LEU A 50 -0.03 -1.01 -2.26
CA LEU A 50 0.06 -1.55 -0.91
C LEU A 50 1.42 -2.20 -0.64
N ASP A 51 1.93 -3.00 -1.57
CA ASP A 51 3.24 -3.65 -1.43
C ASP A 51 4.37 -2.62 -1.32
N VAL A 52 4.36 -1.58 -2.16
CA VAL A 52 5.34 -0.47 -2.06
C VAL A 52 5.24 0.24 -0.72
N PHE A 53 4.02 0.48 -0.21
CA PHE A 53 3.84 1.10 1.10
C PHE A 53 4.43 0.21 2.21
N VAL A 54 4.14 -1.10 2.20
CA VAL A 54 4.66 -2.06 3.18
C VAL A 54 6.19 -2.16 3.10
N TYR A 55 6.76 -2.20 1.89
CA TYR A 55 8.20 -2.21 1.67
C TYR A 55 8.88 -0.98 2.29
N LEU A 56 8.35 0.22 2.02
CA LEU A 56 8.87 1.46 2.61
C LEU A 56 8.70 1.47 4.14
N SER A 57 7.64 0.85 4.65
CA SER A 57 7.37 0.79 6.09
C SER A 57 8.39 -0.05 6.85
N LYS A 58 8.89 -1.13 6.24
CA LYS A 58 9.98 -1.94 6.81
C LYS A 58 11.29 -1.15 6.91
N LYS A 59 11.53 -0.24 5.97
CA LYS A 59 12.72 0.61 5.95
C LYS A 59 12.61 1.85 6.85
N TYR A 60 11.41 2.44 6.95
CA TYR A 60 11.14 3.69 7.67
C TYR A 60 9.96 3.55 8.65
N PRO A 61 10.07 2.72 9.70
CA PRO A 61 8.93 2.35 10.56
C PRO A 61 8.32 3.54 11.30
N GLU A 62 9.16 4.42 11.87
CA GLU A 62 8.71 5.64 12.56
C GLU A 62 7.86 6.55 11.67
N MET A 63 8.17 6.58 10.38
CA MET A 63 7.47 7.40 9.41
C MET A 63 6.18 6.73 8.96
N ALA A 64 6.23 5.42 8.73
CA ALA A 64 5.07 4.62 8.38
C ALA A 64 3.97 4.70 9.45
N ASN A 65 4.32 4.57 10.72
CA ASN A 65 3.37 4.66 11.85
C ASN A 65 2.58 5.97 11.85
N ARG A 66 3.21 7.09 11.47
CA ARG A 66 2.55 8.40 11.37
C ARG A 66 1.66 8.53 10.14
N ARG A 67 1.92 7.74 9.09
CA ARG A 67 1.28 7.85 7.78
C ARG A 67 0.17 6.82 7.58
N VAL A 68 0.29 5.62 8.17
CA VAL A 68 -0.73 4.56 8.10
C VAL A 68 -2.08 5.01 8.65
N ALA A 69 -2.10 5.92 9.63
CA ALA A 69 -3.33 6.51 10.18
C ALA A 69 -4.16 7.29 9.15
N LYS A 70 -3.57 7.69 8.02
CA LYS A 70 -4.29 8.34 6.91
C LYS A 70 -4.99 7.34 5.99
N LEU A 71 -4.67 6.05 6.08
CA LEU A 71 -5.29 5.00 5.30
C LEU A 71 -6.49 4.43 6.07
N ASN A 72 -7.65 4.42 5.43
CA ASN A 72 -8.79 3.66 5.93
C ASN A 72 -8.63 2.19 5.54
N ARG A 73 -7.82 1.45 6.31
CA ARG A 73 -7.47 0.05 6.05
C ARG A 73 -8.69 -0.85 5.86
N SER A 74 -9.71 -0.68 6.70
CA SER A 74 -10.95 -1.46 6.64
C SER A 74 -11.69 -1.23 5.31
N GLN A 75 -11.81 0.03 4.90
CA GLN A 75 -12.45 0.40 3.63
C GLN A 75 -11.67 -0.13 2.43
N ILE A 76 -10.35 0.08 2.38
CA ILE A 76 -9.51 -0.39 1.29
C ILE A 76 -9.62 -1.92 1.14
N LYS A 77 -9.59 -2.63 2.26
CA LYS A 77 -9.77 -4.09 2.32
C LYS A 77 -11.13 -4.51 1.77
N GLY A 78 -12.21 -3.89 2.23
CA GLY A 78 -13.56 -4.14 1.73
C GLY A 78 -13.68 -3.92 0.22
N THR A 79 -13.27 -2.74 -0.26
CA THR A 79 -13.32 -2.39 -1.69
C THR A 79 -12.54 -3.39 -2.55
N PHE A 80 -11.38 -3.87 -2.09
CA PHE A 80 -10.62 -4.90 -2.81
C PHE A 80 -11.38 -6.21 -2.94
N TYR A 81 -11.94 -6.76 -1.86
CA TYR A 81 -12.67 -8.04 -1.96
C TYR A 81 -13.98 -7.90 -2.72
N ASP A 82 -14.68 -6.77 -2.60
CA ASP A 82 -15.87 -6.49 -3.41
C ASP A 82 -15.53 -6.48 -4.90
N TRP A 83 -14.41 -5.84 -5.28
CA TRP A 83 -13.89 -5.90 -6.64
C TRP A 83 -13.47 -7.32 -7.05
N PHE A 84 -12.80 -8.06 -6.17
CA PHE A 84 -12.30 -9.41 -6.45
C PHE A 84 -13.45 -10.37 -6.76
N GLU A 85 -14.54 -10.32 -6.00
CA GLU A 85 -15.76 -11.11 -6.25
C GLU A 85 -16.44 -10.68 -7.56
N ARG A 86 -16.57 -9.37 -7.81
CA ARG A 86 -17.16 -8.83 -9.05
C ARG A 86 -16.37 -9.24 -10.29
N CYS A 87 -15.04 -9.12 -10.23
CA CYS A 87 -14.14 -9.46 -11.34
C CYS A 87 -13.75 -10.93 -11.39
N GLY A 88 -14.17 -11.75 -10.41
CA GLY A 88 -13.73 -13.13 -10.24
C GLY A 88 -13.83 -13.93 -11.53
N LYS A 89 -14.92 -13.81 -12.29
CA LYS A 89 -15.11 -14.51 -13.57
C LYS A 89 -14.09 -14.14 -14.65
N LYS A 90 -13.57 -12.90 -14.65
CA LYS A 90 -12.56 -12.39 -15.59
C LYS A 90 -11.13 -12.81 -15.19
N ILE A 91 -10.91 -13.11 -13.91
CA ILE A 91 -9.63 -13.62 -13.41
C ILE A 91 -9.51 -15.12 -13.74
N PRO A 92 -8.41 -15.57 -14.37
CA PRO A 92 -8.19 -17.00 -14.62
C PRO A 92 -8.22 -17.81 -13.32
N ALA A 93 -9.01 -18.90 -13.29
CA ALA A 93 -9.27 -19.68 -12.08
C ALA A 93 -7.99 -20.12 -11.34
N LYS A 94 -6.95 -20.53 -12.09
CA LYS A 94 -5.65 -20.96 -11.54
C LYS A 94 -4.89 -19.89 -10.74
N PHE A 95 -5.26 -18.61 -10.87
CA PHE A 95 -4.60 -17.51 -10.18
C PHE A 95 -5.45 -16.87 -9.08
N ARG A 96 -6.75 -17.20 -8.99
CA ARG A 96 -7.66 -16.55 -8.03
C ARG A 96 -7.22 -16.75 -6.59
N ASP A 97 -6.92 -17.99 -6.22
CA ASP A 97 -6.50 -18.34 -4.86
C ASP A 97 -5.16 -17.65 -4.52
N GLY A 98 -4.18 -17.69 -5.43
CA GLY A 98 -2.90 -17.02 -5.23
C GLY A 98 -3.02 -15.49 -5.12
N ILE A 99 -3.93 -14.84 -5.87
CA ILE A 99 -4.20 -13.41 -5.74
C ILE A 99 -4.81 -13.09 -4.38
N LYS A 100 -5.76 -13.92 -3.92
CA LYS A 100 -6.38 -13.77 -2.61
C LYS A 100 -5.37 -13.95 -1.49
N GLU A 101 -4.56 -15.00 -1.53
CA GLU A 101 -3.49 -15.25 -0.56
C GLU A 101 -2.47 -14.09 -0.52
N SER A 102 -2.07 -13.58 -1.69
CA SER A 102 -1.17 -12.43 -1.78
C SER A 102 -1.80 -11.17 -1.18
N ALA A 103 -3.10 -10.93 -1.41
CA ALA A 103 -3.80 -9.80 -0.83
C ALA A 103 -3.94 -9.94 0.69
N ASP A 104 -4.31 -11.12 1.18
CA ASP A 104 -4.43 -11.45 2.60
C ASP A 104 -3.09 -11.18 3.32
N ALA A 105 -1.98 -11.60 2.73
CA ALA A 105 -0.63 -11.36 3.27
C ALA A 105 -0.29 -9.86 3.33
N LEU A 106 -0.61 -9.09 2.29
CA LEU A 106 -0.38 -7.65 2.26
C LEU A 106 -1.23 -6.90 3.29
N PHE A 107 -2.52 -7.23 3.42
CA PHE A 107 -3.38 -6.62 4.43
C PHE A 107 -2.92 -6.98 5.84
N TYR A 108 -2.47 -8.21 6.07
CA TYR A 108 -1.92 -8.62 7.35
C TYR A 108 -0.66 -7.82 7.72
N GLU A 109 0.25 -7.59 6.77
CA GLU A 109 1.43 -6.75 7.02
C GLU A 109 1.04 -5.28 7.25
N LEU A 110 0.04 -4.76 6.53
CA LEU A 110 -0.48 -3.41 6.72
C LEU A 110 -1.18 -3.20 8.08
N GLU A 111 -1.77 -4.25 8.64
CA GLU A 111 -2.38 -4.25 9.97
C GLU A 111 -1.34 -4.25 11.10
N LYS A 112 -0.11 -4.70 10.84
CA LYS A 112 1.01 -4.70 11.82
C LYS A 112 1.76 -3.37 11.91
N ILE A 113 1.57 -2.49 10.93
CA ILE A 113 2.09 -1.11 10.94
C ILE A 113 1.16 -0.26 11.81
#